data_AF-A0A7C6F7G2-F1
#
_entry.id   AF-A0A7C6F7G2-F1
#
_cell.length_a   1.000
_cell.length_b   1.000
_cell.length_c   1.000
_cell.angle_alpha   90.00
_cell.angle_beta   90.00
_cell.angle_gamma   90.00
#
_symmetry.space_group_name_H-M   'P 1'
#
loop_
_entity.id
_entity.type
_entity.pdbx_description
1 polymer ?
#
loop_
_entity_poly.entity_id
_entity_poly.type
_entity_poly.pdbx_seq_one_letter_code
_entity_poly.pdbx_strand_id
1 'polypeptide(L)'
;MEKKTFHCIHVNQVDQELETNLEHGLTTEEALRRLKIYGHNELKERPKPGFFKMLLNQFNNFLVIILIIAAFVSLLLGEITDAIAIMDIVLLNSIVGVVQESKAEAALAALKKMATSNVYVIRDGHILHLLKGHRI
;
A
#
# COMPACT_ATOMS: atom_id res chain seq x y z
N MET A 1 22.03 3.83 -13.92
CA MET A 1 21.90 4.94 -12.96
C MET A 1 22.43 4.47 -11.62
N GLU A 2 23.65 4.86 -11.25
CA GLU A 2 24.19 4.60 -9.92
C GLU A 2 23.27 5.19 -8.86
N LYS A 3 23.05 4.45 -7.75
CA LYS A 3 22.31 4.96 -6.59
C LYS A 3 23.18 6.01 -5.89
N LYS A 4 23.08 7.27 -6.31
CA LYS A 4 23.65 8.41 -5.58
C LYS A 4 23.06 8.45 -4.17
N THR A 5 23.89 8.33 -3.16
CA THR A 5 23.50 8.38 -1.75
C THR A 5 23.51 9.83 -1.29
N PHE A 6 22.37 10.50 -1.45
CA PHE A 6 22.22 11.94 -1.15
C PHE A 6 22.56 12.31 0.31
N HIS A 7 22.51 11.35 1.24
CA HIS A 7 22.85 11.57 2.65
C HIS A 7 24.36 11.69 2.94
N CYS A 8 25.22 11.42 1.95
CA CYS A 8 26.67 11.57 2.07
C CYS A 8 27.20 12.85 1.39
N ILE A 9 26.32 13.67 0.82
CA ILE A 9 26.69 14.89 0.10
C ILE A 9 26.89 16.02 1.10
N HIS A 10 27.99 16.78 0.95
CA HIS A 10 28.25 17.94 1.79
C HIS A 10 27.21 19.04 1.51
N VAL A 11 26.72 19.73 2.55
CA VAL A 11 25.60 20.71 2.43
C VAL A 11 25.84 21.73 1.30
N ASN A 12 27.08 22.19 1.14
CA ASN A 12 27.51 23.15 0.11
C ASN A 12 27.44 22.63 -1.34
N GLN A 13 27.11 21.36 -1.56
CA GLN A 13 26.94 20.76 -2.89
C GLN A 13 25.49 20.34 -3.17
N VAL A 14 24.62 20.43 -2.16
CA VAL A 14 23.21 20.01 -2.25
C VAL A 14 22.40 21.00 -3.09
N ASP A 15 22.71 22.28 -3.03
CA ASP A 15 22.06 23.36 -3.77
C ASP A 15 22.22 23.20 -5.29
N GLN A 16 23.45 22.91 -5.73
CA GLN A 16 23.79 22.70 -7.14
C GLN A 16 23.21 21.38 -7.67
N GLU A 17 23.29 20.31 -6.88
CA GLU A 17 22.87 18.97 -7.31
C GLU A 17 21.34 18.81 -7.34
N LEU A 18 20.62 19.46 -6.41
CA LEU A 18 19.15 19.45 -6.38
C LEU A 18 18.50 20.66 -7.05
N GLU A 19 19.32 21.55 -7.64
CA GLU A 19 18.92 22.81 -8.26
C GLU A 19 17.93 23.57 -7.34
N THR A 20 18.32 23.81 -6.09
CA THR A 20 17.48 24.41 -5.05
C THR A 20 18.25 25.45 -4.25
N ASN A 21 17.56 26.45 -3.70
CA ASN A 21 18.18 27.45 -2.84
C ASN A 21 18.03 27.06 -1.37
N LEU A 22 19.13 27.06 -0.60
CA LEU A 22 19.12 26.67 0.82
C LEU A 22 18.41 27.69 1.73
N GLU A 23 18.38 28.97 1.36
CA GLU A 23 17.76 30.04 2.14
C GLU A 23 16.32 30.33 1.69
N HIS A 24 16.09 30.34 0.37
CA HIS A 24 14.82 30.76 -0.23
C HIS A 24 13.96 29.60 -0.76
N GLY A 25 14.48 28.37 -0.74
CA GLY A 25 13.78 27.20 -1.26
C GLY A 25 13.62 27.20 -2.78
N LEU A 26 12.61 26.50 -3.28
CA LEU A 26 12.26 26.49 -4.71
C LEU A 26 11.29 27.62 -5.04
N THR A 27 11.34 28.13 -6.27
CA THR A 27 10.28 29.03 -6.74
C THR A 27 8.99 28.27 -6.98
N THR A 28 7.86 28.96 -6.86
CA THR A 28 6.54 28.35 -7.14
C THR A 28 6.45 27.79 -8.56
N GLU A 29 7.04 28.48 -9.55
CA GLU A 29 7.08 28.02 -10.95
C GLU A 29 7.87 26.73 -11.12
N GLU A 30 9.06 26.64 -10.51
CA GLU A 30 9.90 25.44 -10.61
C GLU A 30 9.27 24.26 -9.85
N ALA A 31 8.62 24.51 -8.71
CA ALA A 31 7.87 23.50 -7.99
C ALA A 31 6.71 22.94 -8.83
N LEU A 32 5.97 23.79 -9.55
CA LEU A 32 4.91 23.38 -10.48
C LEU A 32 5.46 22.61 -11.68
N ARG A 33 6.62 23.01 -12.21
CA ARG A 33 7.32 22.29 -13.29
C ARG A 33 7.70 20.88 -12.83
N ARG A 34 8.33 20.76 -11.66
CA ARG A 34 8.71 19.46 -11.08
C ARG A 34 7.49 18.59 -10.77
N LEU A 35 6.39 19.18 -10.29
CA LEU A 35 5.15 18.43 -10.05
C LEU A 35 4.61 17.77 -11.34
N LYS A 36 4.70 18.45 -12.49
CA LYS A 36 4.30 17.88 -13.78
C LYS A 36 5.22 16.74 -14.25
N ILE A 37 6.51 16.81 -13.90
CA ILE A 37 7.52 15.81 -14.31
C ILE A 37 7.45 14.56 -13.41
N TYR A 38 7.42 14.77 -12.10
CA TYR A 38 7.53 13.68 -11.10
C TYR A 38 6.18 13.19 -10.59
N GLY A 39 5.11 13.97 -10.78
CA GLY A 39 3.79 13.67 -10.24
C GLY A 39 3.66 14.01 -8.75
N HIS A 40 2.48 13.74 -8.20
CA HIS A 40 2.20 13.97 -6.79
C HIS A 40 3.00 13.01 -5.92
N ASN A 41 3.42 13.50 -4.74
CA ASN A 41 4.11 12.69 -3.74
C ASN A 41 3.11 11.78 -2.99
N GLU A 42 2.56 10.80 -3.71
CA GLU A 42 1.53 9.88 -3.26
C GLU A 42 1.97 8.42 -3.48
N LEU A 43 1.66 7.57 -2.49
CA LEU A 43 1.90 6.14 -2.60
C LEU A 43 0.79 5.52 -3.45
N LYS A 44 1.14 5.00 -4.64
CA LYS A 44 0.20 4.24 -5.49
C LYS A 44 -0.45 3.11 -4.70
N GLU A 45 -1.76 3.16 -4.56
CA GLU A 45 -2.55 2.08 -3.97
C GLU A 45 -2.67 0.93 -4.95
N ARG A 46 -2.45 -0.30 -4.48
CA ARG A 46 -2.69 -1.49 -5.30
C ARG A 46 -4.19 -1.78 -5.31
N PRO A 47 -4.76 -2.15 -6.48
CA PRO A 47 -6.17 -2.49 -6.55
C PRO A 47 -6.45 -3.71 -5.65
N LYS A 48 -7.55 -3.62 -4.91
CA LYS A 48 -8.00 -4.68 -4.00
C LYS A 48 -8.25 -5.96 -4.79
N PRO A 49 -7.78 -7.13 -4.34
CA PRO A 49 -8.22 -8.38 -4.92
C PRO A 49 -9.74 -8.51 -4.71
N GLY A 50 -10.49 -8.76 -5.79
CA GLY A 50 -11.93 -9.02 -5.68
C GLY A 50 -12.19 -10.35 -4.95
N PHE A 51 -13.41 -10.52 -4.44
CA PHE A 51 -13.85 -11.73 -3.71
C PHE A 51 -13.46 -13.04 -4.43
N PHE A 52 -13.68 -13.11 -5.75
CA PHE A 52 -13.28 -14.26 -6.56
C PHE A 52 -11.78 -14.54 -6.55
N LYS A 53 -10.94 -13.48 -6.59
CA LYS A 53 -9.49 -13.62 -6.56
C LYS A 53 -9.00 -14.08 -5.19
N MET A 54 -9.63 -13.62 -4.11
CA MET A 54 -9.34 -14.09 -2.76
C MET A 54 -9.72 -15.57 -2.58
N LEU A 55 -10.88 -15.97 -3.12
CA LEU A 55 -11.30 -17.37 -3.11
C LEU A 55 -10.34 -18.26 -3.91
N LEU A 56 -9.93 -17.83 -5.11
CA LEU A 56 -8.89 -18.51 -5.90
C LEU A 56 -7.57 -18.63 -5.13
N ASN A 57 -7.19 -17.61 -4.36
CA ASN A 57 -5.98 -17.65 -3.55
C ASN A 57 -6.09 -18.63 -2.37
N GLN A 58 -7.29 -18.88 -1.84
CA GLN A 58 -7.51 -19.92 -0.82
C GLN A 58 -7.18 -21.31 -1.36
N PHE A 59 -7.49 -21.62 -2.63
CA PHE A 59 -7.12 -22.91 -3.22
C PHE A 59 -5.61 -23.12 -3.35
N ASN A 60 -4.80 -22.05 -3.33
CA ASN A 60 -3.33 -22.15 -3.27
C ASN A 60 -2.80 -22.30 -1.84
N ASN A 61 -3.66 -22.20 -0.81
CA ASN A 61 -3.25 -22.36 0.57
C ASN A 61 -3.11 -23.84 0.90
N PHE A 62 -1.92 -24.24 1.35
CA PHE A 62 -1.59 -25.61 1.73
C PHE A 62 -2.62 -26.23 2.69
N LEU A 63 -3.10 -25.47 3.68
CA LEU A 63 -4.10 -25.96 4.63
C LEU A 63 -5.46 -26.23 3.96
N VAL A 64 -5.88 -25.39 3.01
CA VAL A 64 -7.14 -25.55 2.29
C VAL A 64 -7.07 -26.77 1.35
N ILE A 65 -5.92 -26.99 0.71
CA ILE A 65 -5.69 -28.18 -0.11
C ILE A 65 -5.85 -29.46 0.73
N ILE A 66 -5.31 -29.48 1.95
CA ILE A 66 -5.48 -30.60 2.87
C ILE A 66 -6.97 -30.82 3.20
N LEU A 67 -7.72 -29.75 3.48
CA LEU A 67 -9.16 -29.85 3.77
C LEU A 67 -9.96 -30.36 2.58
N ILE A 68 -9.63 -29.93 1.36
CA ILE A 68 -10.27 -30.42 0.13
C ILE A 68 -9.99 -31.92 -0.06
N ILE A 69 -8.74 -32.35 0.18
CA ILE A 69 -8.40 -33.78 0.11
C ILE A 69 -9.17 -34.57 1.17
N ALA A 70 -9.26 -34.06 2.41
CA ALA A 70 -10.02 -34.69 3.48
C ALA A 70 -11.51 -34.81 3.15
N ALA A 71 -12.13 -33.75 2.62
CA ALA A 71 -13.52 -33.76 2.17
C ALA A 71 -13.74 -34.78 1.04
N PHE A 72 -12.80 -34.86 0.08
CA PHE A 72 -12.86 -35.83 -1.00
C PHE A 72 -12.77 -37.28 -0.50
N VAL A 73 -11.84 -37.56 0.42
CA VAL A 73 -11.69 -38.89 1.04
C VAL A 73 -12.96 -39.25 1.82
N SER A 74 -13.51 -38.33 2.60
CA SER A 74 -14.73 -38.54 3.37
C SER A 74 -15.95 -38.81 2.47
N LEU A 75 -16.04 -38.13 1.32
CA LEU A 75 -17.06 -38.42 0.30
C LEU A 75 -16.92 -39.83 -0.29
N LEU A 76 -15.69 -40.28 -0.57
CA LEU A 76 -15.42 -41.64 -1.04
C LEU A 76 -15.80 -42.71 -0.01
N LEU A 77 -15.70 -42.38 1.28
CA LEU A 77 -16.14 -43.24 2.39
C LEU A 77 -17.66 -43.22 2.59
N GLY A 78 -18.39 -42.35 1.87
CA GLY A 78 -19.84 -42.21 1.99
C GLY A 78 -20.28 -41.33 3.18
N GLU A 79 -19.34 -40.66 3.84
CA GLU A 79 -19.58 -39.82 5.02
C GLU A 79 -19.93 -38.39 4.58
N ILE A 80 -21.13 -38.23 4.03
CA ILE A 80 -21.59 -36.93 3.49
C ILE A 80 -21.65 -35.85 4.58
N THR A 81 -21.98 -36.23 5.82
CA THR A 81 -22.05 -35.31 6.97
C THR A 81 -20.71 -34.62 7.24
N ASP A 82 -19.62 -35.40 7.20
CA ASP A 82 -18.27 -34.90 7.49
C ASP A 82 -17.76 -34.03 6.33
N ALA A 83 -18.04 -34.43 5.08
CA ALA A 83 -17.75 -33.61 3.91
C ALA A 83 -18.48 -32.25 3.96
N ILE A 84 -19.74 -32.20 4.40
CA ILE A 84 -20.50 -30.94 4.58
C ILE A 84 -19.87 -30.08 5.68
N ALA A 85 -19.51 -30.66 6.83
CA ALA A 85 -18.89 -29.93 7.92
C ALA A 85 -17.54 -29.29 7.50
N ILE A 86 -16.74 -29.99 6.71
CA ILE A 86 -15.48 -29.45 6.17
C ILE A 86 -15.76 -28.28 5.21
N MET A 87 -16.77 -28.40 4.34
CA MET A 87 -17.16 -27.32 3.42
C MET A 87 -17.63 -26.07 4.17
N ASP A 88 -18.39 -26.24 5.26
CA ASP A 88 -18.83 -25.13 6.11
C ASP A 88 -17.63 -24.39 6.73
N ILE A 89 -16.60 -25.12 7.19
CA ILE A 89 -15.37 -24.53 7.71
C ILE A 89 -14.64 -23.69 6.64
N VAL A 90 -14.53 -24.20 5.42
CA VAL A 90 -13.88 -23.49 4.30
C VAL A 90 -14.67 -22.23 3.93
N LEU A 91 -16.00 -22.32 3.90
CA LEU A 91 -16.87 -21.18 3.63
C LEU A 91 -16.73 -20.10 4.71
N LEU A 92 -16.76 -20.51 5.98
CA LEU A 92 -16.64 -19.60 7.12
C LEU A 92 -15.25 -18.93 7.13
N ASN A 93 -14.18 -19.69 6.89
CA ASN A 93 -12.83 -19.15 6.75
C ASN A 93 -12.71 -18.16 5.58
N SER A 94 -13.44 -18.37 4.49
CA SER A 94 -13.47 -17.43 3.36
C SER A 94 -14.09 -16.10 3.74
N ILE A 95 -15.24 -16.12 4.42
CA ILE A 95 -15.92 -14.90 4.89
C ILE A 95 -15.04 -14.16 5.91
N VAL A 96 -14.53 -14.89 6.90
CA VAL A 96 -13.66 -14.34 7.93
C VAL A 96 -12.37 -13.77 7.32
N GLY A 97 -11.79 -14.44 6.33
CA GLY A 97 -10.62 -13.96 5.60
C GLY A 97 -10.85 -12.61 4.90
N VAL A 98 -11.98 -12.46 4.20
CA VAL A 98 -12.36 -11.19 3.54
C VAL A 98 -12.50 -10.05 4.56
N VAL A 99 -13.15 -10.33 5.69
CA VAL A 99 -13.32 -9.33 6.76
C VAL A 99 -11.98 -8.97 7.40
N GLN A 100 -11.10 -9.95 7.64
CA GLN A 100 -9.77 -9.71 8.20
C GLN A 100 -8.89 -8.88 7.26
N GLU A 101 -8.89 -9.18 5.97
CA GLU A 101 -8.12 -8.42 4.97
C GLU A 101 -8.63 -6.97 4.88
N SER A 102 -9.95 -6.77 4.87
CA SER A 102 -10.56 -5.44 4.89
C SER A 102 -10.17 -4.64 6.14
N LYS A 103 -10.09 -5.29 7.31
CA LYS A 103 -9.65 -4.65 8.56
C LYS A 103 -8.16 -4.30 8.53
N ALA A 104 -7.31 -5.18 8.01
CA ALA A 104 -5.87 -4.94 7.88
C ALA A 104 -5.60 -3.76 6.93
N GLU A 105 -6.31 -3.69 5.81
CA GLU A 105 -6.26 -2.54 4.90
C GLU A 105 -6.71 -1.25 5.58
N ALA A 106 -7.83 -1.28 6.32
CA ALA A 106 -8.33 -0.10 7.02
C ALA A 106 -7.31 0.42 8.06
N ALA A 107 -6.65 -0.49 8.78
CA ALA A 107 -5.57 -0.13 9.69
C ALA A 107 -4.38 0.50 8.95
N LEU A 108 -3.97 -0.07 7.82
CA LEU A 108 -2.90 0.47 6.99
C LEU A 108 -3.26 1.86 6.42
N ALA A 109 -4.52 2.05 6.01
CA ALA A 109 -5.03 3.34 5.53
C ALA A 109 -5.03 4.39 6.65
N ALA A 110 -5.42 4.01 7.87
CA ALA A 110 -5.34 4.89 9.04
C ALA A 110 -3.88 5.27 9.35
N LEU A 111 -2.95 4.31 9.31
CA LEU A 111 -1.52 4.58 9.49
C LEU A 111 -0.97 5.51 8.40
N LYS A 112 -1.35 5.30 7.13
CA LYS A 112 -0.99 6.21 6.03
C LYS A 112 -1.52 7.61 6.27
N LYS A 113 -2.76 7.75 6.75
CA LYS A 113 -3.37 9.05 7.07
C LYS A 113 -2.64 9.74 8.22
N MET A 114 -2.21 9.00 9.24
CA MET A 114 -1.36 9.55 10.31
C MET A 114 0.04 9.96 9.79
N ALA A 115 0.59 9.22 8.82
CA ALA A 115 1.83 9.58 8.12
C ALA A 115 1.66 10.70 7.07
N THR A 116 0.43 11.14 6.82
CA THR A 116 0.13 12.36 6.08
C THR A 116 0.21 13.52 7.06
N SER A 117 1.46 13.85 7.40
CA SER A 117 1.79 15.05 8.16
C SER A 117 1.60 16.28 7.29
N ASN A 118 1.04 17.33 7.88
CA ASN A 118 1.21 18.69 7.39
C ASN A 118 2.70 18.93 7.11
N VAL A 119 3.01 19.53 5.97
CA VAL A 119 4.39 19.80 5.55
C VAL A 119 4.58 21.30 5.45
N TYR A 120 5.64 21.76 6.11
CA TYR A 120 6.16 23.11 5.95
C TYR A 120 7.19 23.07 4.83
N VAL A 121 7.01 23.93 3.83
CA VAL A 121 7.97 24.09 2.73
C VAL A 121 8.35 25.55 2.61
N ILE A 122 9.60 25.82 2.23
CA ILE A 122 10.03 27.17 1.88
C ILE A 122 9.89 27.32 0.37
N ARG A 123 9.13 28.31 -0.08
CA ARG A 123 9.06 28.71 -1.49
C ARG A 123 9.12 30.20 -1.64
N ASP A 124 9.87 30.66 -2.63
CA ASP A 124 10.06 32.10 -2.89
C ASP A 124 10.48 32.86 -1.62
N GLY A 125 11.24 32.22 -0.71
CA GLY A 125 11.65 32.79 0.58
C GLY A 125 10.61 32.77 1.70
N HIS A 126 9.41 32.24 1.47
CA HIS A 126 8.33 32.20 2.44
C HIS A 126 8.02 30.77 2.92
N ILE A 127 7.76 30.61 4.23
CA ILE A 127 7.28 29.35 4.80
C ILE A 127 5.80 29.18 4.47
N LEU A 128 5.49 28.19 3.64
CA LEU A 128 4.14 27.80 3.27
C LEU A 128 3.75 26.50 3.99
N HIS A 129 2.49 26.44 4.43
CA HIS A 129 1.91 25.26 5.06
C HIS A 129 1.03 24.51 4.05
N LEU A 130 1.43 23.29 3.67
CA LEU A 130 0.75 22.49 2.65
C LEU A 130 0.25 21.16 3.23
N LEU A 131 -0.89 20.70 2.69
CA LEU A 131 -1.40 19.35 2.93
C LEU A 131 -0.76 18.38 1.93
N LYS A 132 -0.27 17.24 2.41
CA LYS A 132 0.31 16.19 1.56
C LYS A 132 -0.73 15.74 0.51
N GLY A 133 -0.38 15.83 -0.77
CA GLY A 133 -1.25 15.43 -1.89
C GLY A 133 -2.30 16.45 -2.32
N HIS A 134 -2.32 17.68 -1.77
CA HIS A 134 -3.20 18.75 -2.26
C HIS A 134 -2.43 20.00 -2.67
N ARG A 135 -2.80 20.49 -3.86
CA ARG A 135 -2.53 21.78 -4.52
C ARG A 135 -1.44 22.66 -3.87
N ILE A 136 -0.33 22.77 -4.62
CA ILE A 136 0.51 23.97 -4.61
C ILE A 136 -0.31 25.15 -5.13
#